data_AF-A0A843R4G7-F1
#
_entry.id   AF-A0A843R4G7-F1
#
_cell.length_a   1.000
_cell.length_b   1.000
_cell.length_c   1.000
_cell.angle_alpha   90.00
_cell.angle_beta   90.00
_cell.angle_gamma   90.00
#
_symmetry.space_group_name_H-M   'P 1'
#
loop_
_entity.id
_entity.type
_entity.pdbx_description
1 polymer ?
#
loop_
_entity_poly.entity_id
_entity_poly.type
_entity_poly.pdbx_seq_one_letter_code
_entity_poly.pdbx_strand_id
1 'polypeptide(L)'
;EKYGGATYWDTEAYCLPVYLGVADPQVAKNLLYYRYHQLPGAYVNAKEQGLKGALFPMVTFNGIECHNEWEITFEEIHRNGDIAYAIYNYTRYTGDTSYVLHEGAKVLVETARFWADRVHYSQRKNKYLLHGVTGPNEYDNNVNNDWYTNLLCQWSLQYTLEILDQVDEDVLKDLAVTEDERRLFQAIADNMYLPEDADKGIFPENDAFLDKNLVPVAQIPSDQLPLNQHWSWDKILRSPYVKQGDVIQGIWDFIDDFTPEQKRKNFDFYEQFTVHESSLSPSVYSIVAADLGDEDKAVELYQRSARLDLDNYNNDTDDGLHITSMTGAWLDIVQGFAGMRIRDGRLHYAPFLPKNWTAYQFNQVFRGRTIQVRVDADGTHLQLLSGEPLKVELGDQLTELK
;
A
#
# COMPACT_ATOMS: atom_id res chain seq x y z
N GLU A 1 11.09 -0.97 -24.15
CA GLU A 1 10.09 -1.83 -23.49
C GLU A 1 9.42 -1.01 -22.41
N LYS A 2 8.13 -1.26 -22.14
CA LYS A 2 7.35 -0.54 -21.11
C LYS A 2 8.00 -0.72 -19.73
N TYR A 3 7.99 0.33 -18.91
CA TYR A 3 8.59 0.39 -17.56
C TYR A 3 10.11 0.14 -17.43
N GLY A 4 10.79 -0.31 -18.48
CA GLY A 4 12.25 -0.42 -18.55
C GLY A 4 12.88 -1.51 -17.68
N GLY A 5 12.11 -2.28 -16.91
CA GLY A 5 12.63 -3.26 -15.95
C GLY A 5 13.25 -2.63 -14.69
N ALA A 6 12.86 -1.38 -14.40
CA ALA A 6 13.34 -0.62 -13.25
C ALA A 6 12.56 -0.96 -11.96
N THR A 7 13.00 -0.38 -10.84
CA THR A 7 12.32 -0.49 -9.54
C THR A 7 11.30 0.64 -9.35
N TYR A 8 10.09 0.26 -8.91
CA TYR A 8 8.94 1.13 -8.58
C TYR A 8 8.44 0.84 -7.15
N TRP A 9 7.50 1.65 -6.66
CA TRP A 9 6.81 1.46 -5.36
C TRP A 9 6.06 0.11 -5.25
N ASP A 10 5.71 -0.50 -6.40
CA ASP A 10 5.17 -1.86 -6.52
C ASP A 10 5.91 -2.89 -5.65
N THR A 11 7.23 -2.74 -5.53
CA THR A 11 8.08 -3.67 -4.80
C THR A 11 7.71 -3.70 -3.32
N GLU A 12 7.60 -2.52 -2.72
CA GLU A 12 7.34 -2.35 -1.30
C GLU A 12 5.86 -2.58 -0.97
N ALA A 13 4.95 -2.07 -1.81
CA ALA A 13 3.52 -2.21 -1.59
C ALA A 13 3.00 -3.63 -1.89
N TYR A 14 3.41 -4.27 -2.99
CA TYR A 14 2.77 -5.51 -3.45
C TYR A 14 3.69 -6.75 -3.41
N CYS A 15 4.95 -6.62 -3.82
CA CYS A 15 5.86 -7.77 -3.88
C CYS A 15 6.34 -8.21 -2.49
N LEU A 16 6.71 -7.27 -1.62
CA LEU A 16 7.23 -7.56 -0.29
C LEU A 16 6.26 -8.39 0.57
N PRO A 17 4.94 -8.09 0.64
CA PRO A 17 3.97 -8.94 1.31
C PRO A 17 3.95 -10.41 0.85
N VAL A 18 4.13 -10.67 -0.45
CA VAL A 18 4.23 -12.04 -0.96
C VAL A 18 5.52 -12.71 -0.48
N TYR A 19 6.67 -12.05 -0.65
CA TYR A 19 7.96 -12.61 -0.25
C TYR A 19 8.06 -12.87 1.25
N LEU A 20 7.42 -12.05 2.09
CA LEU A 20 7.27 -12.33 3.52
C LEU A 20 6.57 -13.67 3.78
N GLY A 21 5.58 -14.02 2.96
CA GLY A 21 4.79 -15.23 3.12
C GLY A 21 5.33 -16.48 2.43
N VAL A 22 6.14 -16.37 1.37
CA VAL A 22 6.51 -17.55 0.55
C VAL A 22 8.00 -17.84 0.47
N ALA A 23 8.85 -16.89 0.88
CA ALA A 23 10.30 -17.00 0.71
C ALA A 23 11.03 -16.99 2.07
N ASP A 24 12.34 -17.19 2.00
CA ASP A 24 13.21 -16.95 3.15
C ASP A 24 13.11 -15.46 3.57
N PRO A 25 12.97 -15.15 4.88
CA PRO A 25 12.87 -13.76 5.37
C PRO A 25 14.00 -12.84 4.89
N GLN A 26 15.17 -13.39 4.58
CA GLN A 26 16.30 -12.61 4.06
C GLN A 26 15.98 -11.97 2.69
N VAL A 27 15.07 -12.54 1.89
CA VAL A 27 14.63 -11.94 0.62
C VAL A 27 13.95 -10.60 0.88
N ALA A 28 12.93 -10.57 1.74
CA ALA A 28 12.23 -9.34 2.10
C ALA A 28 13.17 -8.33 2.77
N LYS A 29 14.06 -8.80 3.67
CA LYS A 29 15.08 -7.94 4.30
C LYS A 29 16.02 -7.29 3.28
N ASN A 30 16.43 -8.04 2.25
CA ASN A 30 17.30 -7.53 1.19
C ASN A 30 16.61 -6.48 0.32
N LEU A 31 15.30 -6.58 0.08
CA LEU A 31 14.53 -5.53 -0.60
C LEU A 31 14.57 -4.20 0.19
N LEU A 32 14.51 -4.26 1.52
CA LEU A 32 14.67 -3.07 2.35
C LEU A 32 16.11 -2.52 2.33
N TYR A 33 17.12 -3.40 2.38
CA TYR A 33 18.52 -2.99 2.23
C TYR A 33 18.80 -2.33 0.88
N TYR A 34 18.15 -2.78 -0.19
CA TYR A 34 18.24 -2.15 -1.50
C TYR A 34 17.85 -0.66 -1.44
N ARG A 35 16.75 -0.32 -0.76
CA ARG A 35 16.37 1.09 -0.55
C ARG A 35 17.35 1.85 0.34
N TYR A 36 17.80 1.24 1.44
CA TYR A 36 18.82 1.86 2.31
C TYR A 36 20.11 2.22 1.55
N HIS A 37 20.62 1.30 0.72
CA HIS A 37 21.84 1.55 -0.08
C HIS A 37 21.67 2.63 -1.15
N GLN A 38 20.43 2.98 -1.49
CA GLN A 38 20.09 4.01 -2.46
C GLN A 38 19.69 5.36 -1.84
N LEU A 39 19.79 5.51 -0.51
CA LEU A 39 19.61 6.80 0.17
C LEU A 39 20.43 7.95 -0.46
N PRO A 40 21.71 7.76 -0.89
CA PRO A 40 22.44 8.81 -1.57
C PRO A 40 21.73 9.36 -2.82
N GLY A 41 21.06 8.50 -3.59
CA GLY A 41 20.27 8.92 -4.73
C GLY A 41 18.97 9.62 -4.34
N ALA A 42 18.30 9.13 -3.30
CA ALA A 42 17.10 9.77 -2.76
C ALA A 42 17.36 11.19 -2.24
N TYR A 43 18.55 11.47 -1.68
CA TYR A 43 18.95 12.83 -1.30
C TYR A 43 19.12 13.75 -2.52
N VAL A 44 19.66 13.22 -3.63
CA VAL A 44 19.78 13.98 -4.88
C VAL A 44 18.40 14.35 -5.40
N ASN A 45 17.48 13.38 -5.46
CA ASN A 45 16.12 13.62 -5.98
C ASN A 45 15.37 14.69 -5.16
N ALA A 46 15.47 14.65 -3.83
CA ALA A 46 14.87 15.68 -2.97
C ALA A 46 15.49 17.06 -3.25
N LYS A 47 16.82 17.12 -3.36
CA LYS A 47 17.57 18.36 -3.63
C LYS A 47 17.23 18.98 -4.99
N GLU A 48 17.02 18.18 -6.04
CA GLU A 48 16.60 18.69 -7.37
C GLU A 48 15.25 19.42 -7.32
N GLN A 49 14.42 19.14 -6.31
CA GLN A 49 13.15 19.83 -6.05
C GLN A 49 13.24 20.88 -4.95
N GLY A 50 14.45 21.15 -4.43
CA GLY A 50 14.67 22.10 -3.34
C GLY A 50 14.17 21.62 -1.97
N LEU A 51 13.98 20.32 -1.79
CA LEU A 51 13.47 19.70 -0.57
C LEU A 51 14.61 19.08 0.25
N LYS A 52 14.43 19.02 1.57
CA LYS A 52 15.30 18.28 2.50
C LYS A 52 14.96 16.79 2.55
N GLY A 53 15.80 16.02 3.25
CA GLY A 53 15.60 14.60 3.49
C GLY A 53 15.83 13.74 2.25
N ALA A 54 15.19 12.57 2.24
CA ALA A 54 15.26 11.60 1.16
C ALA A 54 13.92 11.54 0.42
N LEU A 55 13.93 11.76 -0.89
CA LEU A 55 12.83 11.44 -1.79
C LEU A 55 13.23 10.25 -2.65
N PHE A 56 12.66 9.08 -2.36
CA PHE A 56 12.85 7.94 -3.23
C PHE A 56 12.22 8.20 -4.60
N PRO A 57 12.88 7.75 -5.68
CA PRO A 57 12.40 7.98 -7.03
C PRO A 57 11.15 7.13 -7.33
N MET A 58 10.34 7.59 -8.27
CA MET A 58 9.29 6.77 -8.87
C MET A 58 9.91 5.60 -9.64
N VAL A 59 10.96 5.87 -10.43
CA VAL A 59 11.62 4.87 -11.27
C VAL A 59 13.12 4.90 -11.08
N THR A 60 13.75 3.75 -10.80
CA THR A 60 15.21 3.72 -10.65
C THR A 60 15.90 2.39 -10.88
N PHE A 61 17.21 2.47 -11.11
CA PHE A 61 18.15 1.36 -11.02
C PHE A 61 19.24 1.57 -9.95
N ASN A 62 19.54 2.83 -9.60
CA ASN A 62 20.69 3.21 -8.79
C ASN A 62 20.36 4.24 -7.68
N GLY A 63 19.08 4.51 -7.45
CA GLY A 63 18.56 5.47 -6.48
C GLY A 63 18.24 6.85 -7.05
N ILE A 64 18.74 7.17 -8.24
CA ILE A 64 18.42 8.43 -8.94
C ILE A 64 17.17 8.23 -9.78
N GLU A 65 16.33 9.25 -9.82
CA GLU A 65 15.10 9.29 -10.61
C GLU A 65 15.35 9.09 -12.12
N CYS A 66 14.48 8.31 -12.74
CA CYS A 66 14.49 8.02 -14.17
C CYS A 66 13.18 8.42 -14.86
N HIS A 67 12.11 8.69 -14.10
CA HIS A 67 10.83 9.14 -14.63
C HIS A 67 10.88 10.59 -15.13
N ASN A 68 10.13 10.94 -16.17
CA ASN A 68 10.25 12.23 -16.86
C ASN A 68 8.93 13.00 -17.08
N GLU A 69 7.89 12.72 -16.32
CA GLU A 69 6.61 13.46 -16.31
C GLU A 69 6.42 14.10 -14.94
N TRP A 70 6.28 15.42 -14.88
CA TRP A 70 6.38 16.19 -13.63
C TRP A 70 5.28 15.81 -12.63
N GLU A 71 4.08 15.51 -13.15
CA GLU A 71 2.90 15.04 -12.42
C GLU A 71 3.13 13.73 -11.66
N ILE A 72 4.15 12.95 -12.03
CA ILE A 72 4.51 11.68 -11.41
C ILE A 72 5.87 11.80 -10.69
N THR A 73 6.88 12.25 -11.45
CA THR A 73 8.27 12.40 -11.01
C THR A 73 8.36 13.26 -9.74
N PHE A 74 7.61 14.36 -9.68
CA PHE A 74 7.69 15.31 -8.57
C PHE A 74 6.52 15.18 -7.59
N GLU A 75 5.35 14.75 -8.05
CA GLU A 75 4.12 14.87 -7.29
C GLU A 75 3.58 13.55 -6.73
N GLU A 76 3.97 12.39 -7.27
CA GLU A 76 3.52 11.07 -6.78
C GLU A 76 4.30 10.59 -5.54
N ILE A 77 4.30 11.42 -4.50
CA ILE A 77 5.21 11.32 -3.37
C ILE A 77 4.78 10.29 -2.31
N HIS A 78 3.60 9.67 -2.46
CA HIS A 78 3.11 8.61 -1.57
C HIS A 78 4.08 7.42 -1.48
N ARG A 79 4.84 7.15 -2.55
CA ARG A 79 5.96 6.19 -2.62
C ARG A 79 6.96 6.26 -1.47
N ASN A 80 7.16 7.44 -0.88
CA ASN A 80 8.02 7.59 0.30
C ASN A 80 7.40 6.96 1.55
N GLY A 81 6.08 7.06 1.68
CA GLY A 81 5.30 6.43 2.74
C GLY A 81 5.20 4.92 2.54
N ASP A 82 5.04 4.44 1.31
CA ASP A 82 5.03 2.99 1.02
C ASP A 82 6.34 2.31 1.45
N ILE A 83 7.48 2.96 1.22
CA ILE A 83 8.78 2.46 1.68
C ILE A 83 8.85 2.41 3.21
N ALA A 84 8.36 3.44 3.91
CA ALA A 84 8.28 3.42 5.37
C ALA A 84 7.33 2.31 5.86
N TYR A 85 6.20 2.10 5.17
CA TYR A 85 5.24 1.05 5.47
C TYR A 85 5.83 -0.34 5.26
N ALA A 86 6.64 -0.56 4.22
CA ALA A 86 7.32 -1.83 4.01
C ALA A 86 8.30 -2.20 5.13
N ILE A 87 8.99 -1.21 5.73
CA ILE A 87 9.84 -1.41 6.92
C ILE A 87 8.97 -1.88 8.09
N TYR A 88 7.86 -1.18 8.35
CA TYR A 88 6.90 -1.57 9.38
C TYR A 88 6.34 -2.97 9.15
N ASN A 89 5.90 -3.28 7.93
CA ASN A 89 5.27 -4.54 7.60
C ASN A 89 6.24 -5.71 7.76
N TYR A 90 7.50 -5.54 7.31
CA TYR A 90 8.57 -6.51 7.55
C TYR A 90 8.76 -6.76 9.05
N THR A 91 8.89 -5.71 9.86
CA THR A 91 9.11 -5.85 11.30
C THR A 91 7.92 -6.49 12.00
N ARG A 92 6.68 -6.08 11.69
CA ARG A 92 5.45 -6.68 12.23
C ARG A 92 5.36 -8.16 11.91
N TYR A 93 5.58 -8.53 10.65
CA TYR A 93 5.46 -9.91 10.17
C TYR A 93 6.54 -10.82 10.78
N THR A 94 7.81 -10.43 10.67
CA THR A 94 8.94 -11.26 11.08
C THR A 94 9.22 -11.21 12.58
N GLY A 95 8.87 -10.12 13.26
CA GLY A 95 9.34 -9.80 14.60
C GLY A 95 10.82 -9.41 14.67
N ASP A 96 11.50 -9.28 13.52
CA ASP A 96 12.89 -8.84 13.43
C ASP A 96 12.97 -7.32 13.50
N THR A 97 13.46 -6.82 14.63
CA THR A 97 13.69 -5.39 14.86
C THR A 97 15.10 -4.94 14.48
N SER A 98 16.00 -5.86 14.11
CA SER A 98 17.41 -5.52 13.86
C SER A 98 17.58 -4.53 12.71
N TYR A 99 16.76 -4.63 11.65
CA TYR A 99 16.84 -3.67 10.55
C TYR A 99 16.24 -2.32 10.92
N VAL A 100 15.01 -2.29 11.47
CA VAL A 100 14.33 -1.02 11.77
C VAL A 100 15.04 -0.21 12.85
N LEU A 101 15.72 -0.85 13.81
CA LEU A 101 16.49 -0.15 14.85
C LEU A 101 17.90 0.28 14.40
N HIS A 102 18.29 0.03 13.14
CA HIS A 102 19.57 0.41 12.56
C HIS A 102 19.39 1.11 11.20
N GLU A 103 19.60 0.41 10.08
CA GLU A 103 19.52 0.99 8.74
C GLU A 103 18.11 1.51 8.41
N GLY A 104 17.07 0.80 8.85
CA GLY A 104 15.69 1.22 8.70
C GLY A 104 15.38 2.52 9.44
N ALA A 105 15.93 2.74 10.64
CA ALA A 105 15.78 4.01 11.36
C ALA A 105 16.35 5.18 10.55
N LYS A 106 17.48 4.96 9.86
CA LYS A 106 18.05 5.98 8.97
C LYS A 106 17.12 6.28 7.79
N VAL A 107 16.53 5.26 7.16
CA VAL A 107 15.56 5.46 6.08
C VAL A 107 14.36 6.26 6.58
N LEU A 108 13.77 5.86 7.72
CA LEU A 108 12.60 6.52 8.32
C LEU A 108 12.87 7.98 8.69
N VAL A 109 14.01 8.28 9.33
CA VAL A 109 14.38 9.66 9.68
C VAL A 109 14.53 10.54 8.44
N GLU A 110 15.12 10.02 7.37
CA GLU A 110 15.34 10.82 6.16
C GLU A 110 14.06 11.04 5.34
N THR A 111 13.14 10.07 5.32
CA THR A 111 11.81 10.29 4.73
C THR A 111 10.95 11.20 5.62
N ALA A 112 11.07 11.14 6.95
CA ALA A 112 10.44 12.08 7.88
C ALA A 112 10.93 13.53 7.67
N ARG A 113 12.23 13.72 7.43
CA ARG A 113 12.81 15.02 7.04
C ARG A 113 12.22 15.54 5.73
N PHE A 114 12.01 14.68 4.74
CA PHE A 114 11.33 15.04 3.50
C PHE A 114 9.89 15.48 3.78
N TRP A 115 9.12 14.67 4.52
CA TRP A 115 7.74 15.01 4.86
C TRP A 115 7.63 16.35 5.58
N ALA A 116 8.49 16.60 6.58
CA ALA A 116 8.49 17.82 7.35
C ALA A 116 8.82 19.09 6.54
N ASP A 117 9.59 18.94 5.46
CA ASP A 117 9.93 20.03 4.56
C ASP A 117 8.91 20.20 3.41
N ARG A 118 8.19 19.12 3.05
CA ARG A 118 7.22 19.07 1.95
C ARG A 118 5.81 19.53 2.33
N VAL A 119 5.40 19.32 3.59
CA VAL A 119 4.14 19.86 4.11
C VAL A 119 4.20 21.39 4.20
N HIS A 120 3.04 22.03 4.21
CA HIS A 120 2.94 23.44 4.60
C HIS A 120 1.82 23.64 5.62
N TYR A 121 2.00 24.62 6.50
CA TYR A 121 1.00 24.94 7.50
C TYR A 121 -0.02 25.95 6.96
N SER A 122 -1.29 25.57 6.94
CA SER A 122 -2.39 26.44 6.54
C SER A 122 -2.95 27.18 7.74
N GLN A 123 -2.71 28.49 7.82
CA GLN A 123 -3.32 29.35 8.84
C GLN A 123 -4.85 29.35 8.76
N ARG A 124 -5.41 29.14 7.56
CA ARG A 124 -6.86 29.09 7.34
C ARG A 124 -7.48 27.84 7.95
N LYS A 125 -6.86 26.67 7.75
CA LYS A 125 -7.37 25.39 8.28
C LYS A 125 -6.83 25.06 9.68
N ASN A 126 -5.80 25.80 10.14
CA ASN A 126 -5.04 25.50 11.37
C ASN A 126 -4.49 24.05 11.37
N LYS A 127 -4.01 23.61 10.20
CA LYS A 127 -3.56 22.24 9.91
C LYS A 127 -2.37 22.25 8.95
N TYR A 128 -1.58 21.18 8.96
CA TYR A 128 -0.61 20.87 7.93
C TYR A 128 -1.30 20.23 6.73
N LEU A 129 -0.93 20.66 5.54
CA LEU A 129 -1.50 20.25 4.26
C LEU A 129 -0.39 19.78 3.31
N LEU A 130 -0.73 18.91 2.36
CA LEU A 130 0.09 18.58 1.20
C LEU A 130 -0.65 18.98 -0.06
N HIS A 131 -0.12 19.96 -0.78
CA HIS A 131 -0.67 20.45 -2.04
C HIS A 131 0.22 20.07 -3.21
N GLY A 132 -0.35 19.99 -4.41
CA GLY A 132 0.36 19.65 -5.65
C GLY A 132 0.96 18.25 -5.56
N VAL A 133 0.10 17.26 -5.37
CA VAL A 133 0.47 15.84 -5.29
C VAL A 133 -0.33 15.04 -6.30
N THR A 134 0.13 13.83 -6.58
CA THR A 134 -0.61 12.78 -7.28
C THR A 134 -0.67 11.58 -6.33
N GLY A 135 -1.87 11.05 -6.08
CA GLY A 135 -2.02 9.81 -5.31
C GLY A 135 -1.74 8.57 -6.17
N PRO A 136 -1.90 7.35 -5.65
CA PRO A 136 -1.93 6.13 -6.45
C PRO A 136 -2.91 6.22 -7.64
N ASN A 137 -4.00 6.98 -7.50
CA ASN A 137 -4.84 7.32 -8.63
C ASN A 137 -4.16 8.34 -9.56
N GLU A 138 -3.35 7.85 -10.50
CA GLU A 138 -2.68 8.70 -11.51
C GLU A 138 -3.66 9.40 -12.48
N TYR A 139 -4.97 9.15 -12.39
CA TYR A 139 -6.02 9.91 -13.10
C TYR A 139 -6.49 11.16 -12.35
N ASP A 140 -5.84 11.52 -11.24
CA ASP A 140 -5.97 12.83 -10.63
C ASP A 140 -4.56 13.39 -10.35
N ASN A 141 -4.19 14.47 -11.03
CA ASN A 141 -2.85 15.05 -10.94
C ASN A 141 -2.89 16.47 -10.37
N ASN A 142 -1.81 16.85 -9.70
CA ASN A 142 -1.68 18.16 -9.06
C ASN A 142 -2.82 18.49 -8.09
N VAL A 143 -3.34 17.46 -7.42
CA VAL A 143 -4.43 17.59 -6.44
C VAL A 143 -3.91 18.12 -5.11
N ASN A 144 -4.84 18.49 -4.25
CA ASN A 144 -4.54 18.96 -2.91
C ASN A 144 -5.13 18.01 -1.88
N ASN A 145 -4.32 17.67 -0.90
CA ASN A 145 -4.68 16.83 0.24
C ASN A 145 -5.25 15.49 -0.20
N ASP A 146 -4.52 14.82 -1.10
CA ASP A 146 -4.72 13.40 -1.37
C ASP A 146 -4.74 12.64 -0.03
N TRP A 147 -5.83 11.94 0.25
CA TRP A 147 -6.08 11.37 1.56
C TRP A 147 -5.05 10.30 1.91
N TYR A 148 -4.71 9.44 0.94
CA TYR A 148 -3.72 8.38 1.14
C TYR A 148 -2.33 8.96 1.41
N THR A 149 -1.90 9.95 0.63
CA THR A 149 -0.62 10.64 0.82
C THR A 149 -0.55 11.33 2.18
N ASN A 150 -1.62 12.02 2.59
CA ASN A 150 -1.66 12.69 3.90
C ASN A 150 -1.64 11.67 5.06
N LEU A 151 -2.38 10.57 4.93
CA LEU A 151 -2.38 9.47 5.89
C LEU A 151 -0.99 8.86 6.04
N LEU A 152 -0.34 8.51 4.93
CA LEU A 152 1.02 7.98 4.93
C LEU A 152 2.03 8.96 5.52
N CYS A 153 1.92 10.25 5.23
CA CYS A 153 2.77 11.29 5.82
C CYS A 153 2.62 11.32 7.35
N GLN A 154 1.38 11.40 7.84
CA GLN A 154 1.08 11.38 9.28
C GLN A 154 1.63 10.11 9.93
N TRP A 155 1.29 8.96 9.37
CA TRP A 155 1.68 7.66 9.89
C TRP A 155 3.20 7.47 9.89
N SER A 156 3.89 7.84 8.81
CA SER A 156 5.35 7.71 8.71
C SER A 156 6.08 8.54 9.77
N LEU A 157 5.58 9.74 10.06
CA LEU A 157 6.14 10.60 11.11
C LEU A 157 5.92 10.00 12.51
N GLN A 158 4.73 9.47 12.78
CA GLN A 158 4.43 8.78 14.04
C GLN A 158 5.31 7.56 14.23
N TYR A 159 5.39 6.69 13.23
CA TYR A 159 6.23 5.49 13.28
C TYR A 159 7.72 5.83 13.44
N THR A 160 8.19 6.88 12.78
CA THR A 160 9.58 7.35 12.96
C THR A 160 9.85 7.77 14.40
N LEU A 161 8.93 8.50 15.04
CA LEU A 161 9.05 8.91 16.43
C LEU A 161 9.06 7.70 17.39
N GLU A 162 8.18 6.72 17.16
CA GLU A 162 8.15 5.48 17.93
C GLU A 162 9.47 4.69 17.84
N ILE A 163 10.08 4.61 16.65
CA ILE A 163 11.37 3.93 16.45
C ILE A 163 12.50 4.71 17.10
N LEU A 164 12.48 6.04 16.99
CA LEU A 164 13.46 6.92 17.62
C LEU A 164 13.50 6.81 19.15
N ASP A 165 12.45 6.31 19.78
CA ASP A 165 12.39 6.02 21.23
C ASP A 165 12.89 4.61 21.59
N GLN A 166 13.15 3.76 20.59
CA GLN A 166 13.58 2.37 20.76
C GLN A 166 15.03 2.11 20.30
N VAL A 167 15.61 3.00 19.49
CA VAL A 167 17.01 2.87 19.04
C VAL A 167 18.00 3.10 20.18
N ASP A 168 19.14 2.40 20.11
CA ASP A 168 20.24 2.60 21.07
C ASP A 168 20.85 4.00 20.96
N GLU A 169 21.49 4.47 22.04
CA GLU A 169 22.07 5.83 22.10
C GLU A 169 23.05 6.13 20.97
N ASP A 170 23.84 5.14 20.55
CA ASP A 170 24.85 5.34 19.50
C ASP A 170 24.20 5.47 18.12
N VAL A 171 23.16 4.69 17.84
CA VAL A 171 22.34 4.87 16.62
C VAL A 171 21.66 6.23 16.66
N LEU A 172 21.08 6.63 17.79
CA LEU A 172 20.41 7.93 17.91
C LEU A 172 21.37 9.11 17.66
N LYS A 173 22.61 9.03 18.17
CA LYS A 173 23.66 10.02 17.88
C LYS A 173 23.98 10.09 16.39
N ASP A 174 24.11 8.95 15.72
CA ASP A 174 24.41 8.88 14.28
C ASP A 174 23.27 9.38 13.39
N LEU A 175 22.01 9.16 13.80
CA LEU A 175 20.84 9.72 13.13
C LEU A 175 20.80 11.25 13.20
N ALA A 176 21.40 11.82 14.26
CA ALA A 176 21.53 13.25 14.50
C ALA A 176 20.18 13.99 14.42
N VAL A 177 19.12 13.39 14.97
CA VAL A 177 17.79 14.01 15.06
C VAL A 177 17.75 14.96 16.25
N THR A 178 17.46 16.22 15.99
CA THR A 178 17.37 17.24 17.05
C THR A 178 16.00 17.20 17.76
N GLU A 179 15.95 17.74 18.99
CA GLU A 179 14.67 17.91 19.71
C GLU A 179 13.69 18.82 18.97
N ASP A 180 14.19 19.80 18.20
CA ASP A 180 13.33 20.64 17.36
C ASP A 180 12.74 19.85 16.18
N GLU A 181 13.49 18.95 15.56
CA GLU A 181 12.98 18.03 14.53
C GLU A 181 11.91 17.10 15.13
N ARG A 182 12.18 16.47 16.29
CA ARG A 182 11.19 15.62 16.98
C ARG A 182 9.89 16.39 17.26
N ARG A 183 9.99 17.62 17.79
CA ARG A 183 8.83 18.49 18.03
C ARG A 183 8.08 18.83 16.74
N LEU A 184 8.79 19.10 15.64
CA LEU A 184 8.18 19.39 14.35
C LEU A 184 7.46 18.15 13.79
N PHE A 185 8.09 16.98 13.82
CA PHE A 185 7.49 15.72 13.37
C PHE A 185 6.19 15.44 14.14
N GLN A 186 6.21 15.59 15.46
CA GLN A 186 5.03 15.41 16.30
C GLN A 186 3.95 16.45 15.96
N ALA A 187 4.31 17.73 15.82
CA ALA A 187 3.36 18.79 15.51
C ALA A 187 2.64 18.55 14.18
N ILE A 188 3.37 18.05 13.17
CA ILE A 188 2.80 17.67 11.87
C ILE A 188 1.88 16.46 12.02
N ALA A 189 2.33 15.39 12.67
CA ALA A 189 1.53 14.19 12.89
C ALA A 189 0.21 14.49 13.63
N ASP A 190 0.25 15.31 14.68
CA ASP A 190 -0.93 15.67 15.47
C ASP A 190 -1.91 16.59 14.71
N ASN A 191 -1.42 17.33 13.72
CA ASN A 191 -2.18 18.37 13.03
C ASN A 191 -2.19 18.21 11.51
N MET A 192 -1.99 17.00 11.00
CA MET A 192 -2.23 16.68 9.60
C MET A 192 -3.72 16.87 9.28
N TYR A 193 -4.02 17.40 8.11
CA TYR A 193 -5.38 17.41 7.59
C TYR A 193 -5.65 16.11 6.85
N LEU A 194 -6.68 15.38 7.25
CA LEU A 194 -7.24 14.28 6.49
C LEU A 194 -8.64 14.71 6.03
N PRO A 195 -8.93 14.75 4.71
CA PRO A 195 -10.27 15.08 4.25
C PRO A 195 -11.27 14.02 4.73
N GLU A 196 -12.42 14.49 5.20
CA GLU A 196 -13.55 13.66 5.63
C GLU A 196 -14.86 14.30 5.15
N ASP A 197 -15.79 13.48 4.67
CA ASP A 197 -17.16 13.89 4.40
C ASP A 197 -18.08 13.20 5.42
N ALA A 198 -18.52 13.96 6.43
CA ALA A 198 -19.30 13.42 7.55
C ALA A 198 -20.71 12.96 7.13
N ASP A 199 -21.29 13.60 6.10
CA ASP A 199 -22.64 13.27 5.63
C ASP A 199 -22.67 11.91 4.92
N LYS A 200 -21.65 11.61 4.14
CA LYS A 200 -21.46 10.31 3.46
C LYS A 200 -20.75 9.29 4.34
N GLY A 201 -19.98 9.74 5.34
CA GLY A 201 -19.13 8.89 6.17
C GLY A 201 -17.99 8.24 5.38
N ILE A 202 -17.42 8.96 4.43
CA ILE A 202 -16.30 8.52 3.57
C ILE A 202 -15.11 9.47 3.73
N PHE A 203 -13.96 9.02 3.25
CA PHE A 203 -12.77 9.85 3.07
C PHE A 203 -12.75 10.33 1.62
N PRO A 204 -12.96 11.62 1.32
CA PRO A 204 -12.76 12.14 -0.03
C PRO A 204 -11.32 11.91 -0.47
N GLU A 205 -11.11 11.38 -1.68
CA GLU A 205 -9.79 11.06 -2.22
C GLU A 205 -8.88 12.29 -2.20
N ASN A 206 -9.41 13.45 -2.55
CA ASN A 206 -8.74 14.74 -2.41
C ASN A 206 -9.76 15.87 -2.18
N ASP A 207 -9.29 17.10 -1.92
CA ASP A 207 -10.13 18.25 -1.55
C ASP A 207 -11.25 18.57 -2.56
N ALA A 208 -11.09 18.22 -3.85
CA ALA A 208 -12.03 18.58 -4.93
C ALA A 208 -12.80 17.38 -5.49
N PHE A 209 -12.56 16.15 -5.01
CA PHE A 209 -13.10 14.93 -5.63
C PHE A 209 -14.63 14.92 -5.70
N LEU A 210 -15.30 15.31 -4.61
CA LEU A 210 -16.76 15.27 -4.52
C LEU A 210 -17.48 16.33 -5.36
N ASP A 211 -16.76 17.34 -5.86
CA ASP A 211 -17.30 18.36 -6.77
C ASP A 211 -17.29 17.89 -8.24
N LYS A 212 -16.68 16.74 -8.54
CA LYS A 212 -16.69 16.13 -9.88
C LYS A 212 -18.10 15.67 -10.26
N ASN A 213 -18.32 15.47 -11.56
CA ASN A 213 -19.58 14.90 -12.05
C ASN A 213 -19.61 13.38 -11.79
N LEU A 214 -20.03 12.99 -10.58
CA LEU A 214 -20.05 11.60 -10.11
C LEU A 214 -21.04 10.74 -10.91
N VAL A 215 -20.53 10.07 -11.94
CA VAL A 215 -21.26 9.11 -12.79
C VAL A 215 -20.52 7.77 -12.73
N PRO A 216 -21.15 6.67 -12.28
CA PRO A 216 -20.51 5.36 -12.16
C PRO A 216 -19.93 4.82 -13.48
N VAL A 217 -18.88 4.00 -13.39
CA VAL A 217 -18.22 3.34 -14.53
C VAL A 217 -19.20 2.53 -15.38
N ALA A 218 -20.21 1.91 -14.76
CA ALA A 218 -21.24 1.14 -15.44
C ALA A 218 -22.05 1.94 -16.49
N GLN A 219 -21.98 3.28 -16.48
CA GLN A 219 -22.61 4.14 -17.47
C GLN A 219 -21.67 4.58 -18.61
N ILE A 220 -20.39 4.21 -18.56
CA ILE A 220 -19.44 4.44 -19.65
C ILE A 220 -19.73 3.42 -20.76
N PRO A 221 -19.93 3.86 -22.01
CA PRO A 221 -20.02 2.95 -23.15
C PRO A 221 -18.77 2.06 -23.25
N SER A 222 -18.96 0.76 -23.46
CA SER A 222 -17.85 -0.22 -23.47
C SER A 222 -16.81 0.04 -24.56
N ASP A 223 -17.17 0.73 -25.64
CA ASP A 223 -16.28 1.14 -26.73
C ASP A 223 -15.40 2.37 -26.38
N GLN A 224 -15.53 2.90 -25.16
CA GLN A 224 -14.68 3.95 -24.61
C GLN A 224 -13.72 3.44 -23.54
N LEU A 225 -13.73 2.13 -23.23
CA LEU A 225 -12.83 1.50 -22.27
C LEU A 225 -11.73 0.69 -23.01
N PRO A 226 -10.47 0.74 -22.55
CA PRO A 226 -9.96 1.51 -21.41
C PRO A 226 -9.84 3.01 -21.72
N LEU A 227 -10.12 3.86 -20.72
CA LEU A 227 -10.12 5.32 -20.85
C LEU A 227 -8.78 5.84 -21.37
N ASN A 228 -7.64 5.31 -20.91
CA ASN A 228 -6.32 5.72 -21.38
C ASN A 228 -6.08 5.53 -22.89
N GLN A 229 -6.84 4.67 -23.57
CA GLN A 229 -6.73 4.43 -25.02
C GLN A 229 -7.74 5.25 -25.83
N HIS A 230 -8.81 5.75 -25.19
CA HIS A 230 -9.95 6.34 -25.90
C HIS A 230 -10.25 7.80 -25.55
N TRP A 231 -9.78 8.30 -24.40
CA TRP A 231 -10.04 9.65 -23.93
C TRP A 231 -8.78 10.51 -23.96
N SER A 232 -8.98 11.82 -24.12
CA SER A 232 -7.90 12.78 -23.90
C SER A 232 -7.58 12.90 -22.41
N TRP A 233 -6.32 13.17 -22.06
CA TRP A 233 -5.88 13.21 -20.66
C TRP A 233 -6.67 14.20 -19.82
N ASP A 234 -6.97 15.40 -20.35
CA ASP A 234 -7.79 16.40 -19.65
C ASP A 234 -9.21 15.89 -19.30
N LYS A 235 -9.76 14.99 -20.12
CA LYS A 235 -11.06 14.36 -19.87
C LYS A 235 -10.96 13.34 -18.76
N ILE A 236 -9.90 12.56 -18.74
CA ILE A 236 -9.60 11.62 -17.66
C ILE A 236 -9.46 12.39 -16.33
N LEU A 237 -8.59 13.41 -16.28
CA LEU A 237 -8.30 14.16 -15.04
C LEU A 237 -9.53 14.83 -14.39
N ARG A 238 -10.41 15.44 -15.18
CA ARG A 238 -11.63 16.08 -14.62
C ARG A 238 -12.78 15.11 -14.34
N SER A 239 -12.67 13.86 -14.78
CA SER A 239 -13.70 12.83 -14.58
C SER A 239 -13.65 12.27 -13.16
N PRO A 240 -14.72 11.63 -12.66
CA PRO A 240 -14.70 11.00 -11.35
C PRO A 240 -13.99 9.63 -11.36
N TYR A 241 -13.38 9.22 -12.46
CA TYR A 241 -12.89 7.85 -12.63
C TYR A 241 -11.51 7.67 -12.04
N VAL A 242 -11.40 6.59 -11.28
CA VAL A 242 -10.22 6.24 -10.49
C VAL A 242 -9.47 5.12 -11.20
N LYS A 243 -8.17 5.33 -11.49
CA LYS A 243 -7.32 4.34 -12.19
C LYS A 243 -7.16 3.07 -11.37
N GLN A 244 -6.88 3.23 -10.07
CA GLN A 244 -6.54 2.15 -9.13
C GLN A 244 -6.88 2.50 -7.68
N GLY A 245 -6.68 1.55 -6.75
CA GLY A 245 -6.95 1.82 -5.34
C GLY A 245 -6.12 3.00 -4.83
N ASP A 246 -6.80 3.97 -4.21
CA ASP A 246 -6.19 5.15 -3.60
C ASP A 246 -6.60 5.22 -2.11
N VAL A 247 -7.82 5.68 -1.81
CA VAL A 247 -8.42 5.51 -0.47
C VAL A 247 -8.50 4.03 -0.08
N ILE A 248 -8.82 3.16 -1.04
CA ILE A 248 -8.89 1.71 -0.84
C ILE A 248 -7.49 1.10 -0.63
N GLN A 249 -6.44 1.69 -1.20
CA GLN A 249 -5.05 1.30 -0.91
C GLN A 249 -4.71 1.58 0.55
N GLY A 250 -4.99 2.79 1.05
CA GLY A 250 -4.80 3.11 2.48
C GLY A 250 -5.63 2.25 3.42
N ILE A 251 -6.87 1.93 3.05
CA ILE A 251 -7.70 0.99 3.82
C ILE A 251 -7.07 -0.41 3.83
N TRP A 252 -6.46 -0.87 2.75
CA TRP A 252 -5.79 -2.17 2.74
C TRP A 252 -4.53 -2.19 3.61
N ASP A 253 -3.68 -1.17 3.52
CA ASP A 253 -2.47 -1.08 4.34
C ASP A 253 -2.79 -1.04 5.85
N PHE A 254 -3.87 -0.36 6.23
CA PHE A 254 -4.28 -0.18 7.62
C PHE A 254 -5.63 -0.87 7.91
N ILE A 255 -5.86 -2.05 7.34
CA ILE A 255 -7.18 -2.72 7.32
C ILE A 255 -7.80 -3.00 8.69
N ASP A 256 -6.97 -3.15 9.72
CA ASP A 256 -7.40 -3.37 11.10
C ASP A 256 -7.65 -2.06 11.87
N ASP A 257 -7.21 -0.92 11.34
CA ASP A 257 -7.37 0.41 11.97
C ASP A 257 -8.69 1.08 11.58
N PHE A 258 -9.39 0.53 10.57
CA PHE A 258 -10.69 1.00 10.12
C PHE A 258 -11.83 0.07 10.56
N THR A 259 -12.93 0.68 11.02
CA THR A 259 -14.14 -0.07 11.36
C THR A 259 -14.76 -0.72 10.11
N PRO A 260 -15.52 -1.82 10.25
CA PRO A 260 -16.25 -2.41 9.12
C PRO A 260 -17.17 -1.42 8.41
N GLU A 261 -17.79 -0.47 9.13
CA GLU A 261 -18.64 0.56 8.54
C GLU A 261 -17.84 1.56 7.68
N GLN A 262 -16.69 2.02 8.15
CA GLN A 262 -15.81 2.90 7.36
C GLN A 262 -15.32 2.19 6.09
N LYS A 263 -14.88 0.93 6.23
CA LYS A 263 -14.45 0.12 5.09
C LYS A 263 -15.57 -0.05 4.07
N ARG A 264 -16.78 -0.41 4.54
CA ARG A 264 -17.98 -0.58 3.70
C ARG A 264 -18.33 0.67 2.92
N LYS A 265 -18.45 1.82 3.60
CA LYS A 265 -18.85 3.08 2.96
C LYS A 265 -17.86 3.54 1.89
N ASN A 266 -16.56 3.44 2.18
CA ASN A 266 -15.53 3.80 1.21
C ASN A 266 -15.47 2.81 0.06
N PHE A 267 -15.54 1.49 0.32
CA PHE A 267 -15.53 0.47 -0.72
C PHE A 267 -16.70 0.64 -1.70
N ASP A 268 -17.93 0.71 -1.18
CA ASP A 268 -19.14 0.87 -2.00
C ASP A 268 -19.10 2.18 -2.82
N PHE A 269 -18.48 3.24 -2.27
CA PHE A 269 -18.33 4.50 -2.95
C PHE A 269 -17.25 4.48 -4.05
N TYR A 270 -16.06 3.97 -3.79
CA TYR A 270 -14.95 4.04 -4.75
C TYR A 270 -14.95 2.93 -5.81
N GLU A 271 -15.48 1.74 -5.49
CA GLU A 271 -15.53 0.62 -6.45
C GLU A 271 -16.32 0.99 -7.71
N GLN A 272 -17.46 1.67 -7.55
CA GLN A 272 -18.30 2.08 -8.70
C GLN A 272 -17.65 3.13 -9.62
N PHE A 273 -16.59 3.81 -9.15
CA PHE A 273 -15.85 4.81 -9.94
C PHE A 273 -14.50 4.29 -10.42
N THR A 274 -14.08 3.09 -10.02
CA THR A 274 -12.76 2.54 -10.36
C THR A 274 -12.82 1.75 -11.65
N VAL A 275 -11.97 2.11 -12.62
CA VAL A 275 -11.88 1.42 -13.92
C VAL A 275 -10.91 0.23 -13.89
N HIS A 276 -10.05 0.19 -12.86
CA HIS A 276 -8.99 -0.80 -12.67
C HIS A 276 -8.06 -0.88 -13.90
N GLU A 277 -7.65 0.28 -14.42
CA GLU A 277 -6.73 0.42 -15.57
C GLU A 277 -5.25 0.35 -15.17
N SER A 278 -4.98 0.13 -13.88
CA SER A 278 -3.73 -0.43 -13.39
C SER A 278 -3.90 -1.89 -13.04
N SER A 279 -2.91 -2.70 -13.39
CA SER A 279 -2.87 -4.12 -13.04
C SER A 279 -2.77 -4.38 -11.53
N LEU A 280 -2.36 -3.38 -10.75
CA LEU A 280 -2.30 -3.43 -9.29
C LEU A 280 -3.68 -3.31 -8.62
N SER A 281 -4.67 -2.74 -9.33
CA SER A 281 -5.94 -2.36 -8.73
C SER A 281 -6.84 -3.52 -8.29
N PRO A 282 -7.10 -4.56 -9.10
CA PRO A 282 -8.11 -5.57 -8.75
C PRO A 282 -7.81 -6.30 -7.45
N SER A 283 -6.53 -6.55 -7.15
CA SER A 283 -6.13 -7.31 -5.96
C SER A 283 -6.49 -6.58 -4.65
N VAL A 284 -6.18 -5.29 -4.55
CA VAL A 284 -6.52 -4.49 -3.35
C VAL A 284 -8.04 -4.51 -3.09
N TYR A 285 -8.84 -4.31 -4.15
CA TYR A 285 -10.29 -4.38 -4.04
C TYR A 285 -10.80 -5.80 -3.71
N SER A 286 -10.17 -6.86 -4.22
CA SER A 286 -10.50 -8.25 -3.88
C SER A 286 -10.32 -8.52 -2.39
N ILE A 287 -9.18 -8.08 -1.83
CA ILE A 287 -8.85 -8.26 -0.40
C ILE A 287 -9.83 -7.50 0.48
N VAL A 288 -10.16 -6.24 0.15
CA VAL A 288 -11.11 -5.45 0.93
C VAL A 288 -12.54 -5.99 0.79
N ALA A 289 -12.95 -6.44 -0.39
CA ALA A 289 -14.24 -7.12 -0.58
C ALA A 289 -14.35 -8.38 0.27
N ALA A 290 -13.30 -9.21 0.31
CA ALA A 290 -13.22 -10.40 1.14
C ALA A 290 -13.33 -10.05 2.65
N ASP A 291 -12.61 -9.04 3.11
CA ASP A 291 -12.65 -8.54 4.49
C ASP A 291 -14.06 -8.07 4.90
N LEU A 292 -14.80 -7.51 3.94
CA LEU A 292 -16.17 -7.03 4.10
C LEU A 292 -17.25 -8.13 3.98
N GLY A 293 -16.87 -9.37 3.66
CA GLY A 293 -17.78 -10.50 3.46
C GLY A 293 -18.43 -10.58 2.08
N ASP A 294 -17.98 -9.79 1.11
CA ASP A 294 -18.50 -9.78 -0.26
C ASP A 294 -17.80 -10.84 -1.12
N GLU A 295 -18.01 -12.12 -0.76
CA GLU A 295 -17.29 -13.25 -1.36
C GLU A 295 -17.37 -13.28 -2.91
N ASP A 296 -18.55 -12.99 -3.49
CA ASP A 296 -18.73 -13.04 -4.95
C ASP A 296 -17.91 -11.94 -5.65
N LYS A 297 -17.88 -10.72 -5.09
CA LYS A 297 -17.09 -9.60 -5.62
C LYS A 297 -15.59 -9.83 -5.43
N ALA A 298 -15.18 -10.38 -4.29
CA ALA A 298 -13.79 -10.78 -4.06
C ALA A 298 -13.33 -11.81 -5.10
N VAL A 299 -14.16 -12.81 -5.41
CA VAL A 299 -13.83 -13.83 -6.42
C VAL A 299 -13.81 -13.25 -7.84
N GLU A 300 -14.74 -12.35 -8.18
CA GLU A 300 -14.74 -11.61 -9.45
C GLU A 300 -13.42 -10.86 -9.67
N LEU A 301 -12.99 -10.09 -8.67
CA LEU A 301 -11.77 -9.29 -8.72
C LEU A 301 -10.50 -10.14 -8.70
N TYR A 302 -10.50 -11.24 -7.93
CA TYR A 302 -9.44 -12.25 -7.99
C TYR A 302 -9.28 -12.84 -9.38
N GLN A 303 -10.38 -13.17 -10.07
CA GLN A 303 -10.30 -13.69 -11.44
C GLN A 303 -9.66 -12.67 -12.38
N ARG A 304 -10.02 -11.39 -12.24
CA ARG A 304 -9.39 -10.30 -12.99
C ARG A 304 -7.91 -10.18 -12.68
N SER A 305 -7.50 -10.22 -11.41
CA SER A 305 -6.07 -10.15 -11.03
C SER A 305 -5.27 -11.37 -11.50
N ALA A 306 -5.75 -12.58 -11.20
CA ALA A 306 -5.02 -13.82 -11.44
C ALA A 306 -4.94 -14.21 -12.93
N ARG A 307 -5.86 -13.71 -13.75
CA ARG A 307 -5.91 -13.98 -15.18
C ARG A 307 -5.65 -12.75 -16.04
N LEU A 308 -5.18 -11.65 -15.44
CA LEU A 308 -4.98 -10.37 -16.13
C LEU A 308 -4.28 -10.53 -17.47
N ASP A 309 -3.10 -11.15 -17.45
CA ASP A 309 -2.29 -11.39 -18.66
C ASP A 309 -2.82 -12.54 -19.52
N LEU A 310 -3.42 -13.58 -18.90
CA LEU A 310 -3.92 -14.75 -19.63
C LEU A 310 -5.13 -14.41 -20.51
N ASP A 311 -5.97 -13.50 -20.05
CA ASP A 311 -7.19 -13.07 -20.73
C ASP A 311 -7.07 -11.65 -21.33
N ASN A 312 -5.90 -11.02 -21.23
CA ASN A 312 -5.59 -9.67 -21.73
C ASN A 312 -6.62 -8.61 -21.29
N TYR A 313 -6.98 -8.61 -19.99
CA TYR A 313 -8.05 -7.75 -19.45
C TYR A 313 -7.85 -6.25 -19.71
N ASN A 314 -6.60 -5.78 -19.63
CA ASN A 314 -6.25 -4.37 -19.83
C ASN A 314 -5.95 -4.02 -21.29
N ASN A 315 -6.04 -5.00 -22.20
CA ASN A 315 -5.76 -4.85 -23.62
C ASN A 315 -4.35 -4.29 -23.92
N ASP A 316 -3.36 -4.70 -23.12
CA ASP A 316 -1.97 -4.23 -23.19
C ASP A 316 -0.92 -5.31 -22.85
N THR A 317 -1.30 -6.60 -22.75
CA THR A 317 -0.33 -7.70 -22.52
C THR A 317 0.67 -7.88 -23.68
N ASP A 318 0.38 -7.32 -24.86
CA ASP A 318 1.31 -7.27 -25.99
C ASP A 318 2.56 -6.41 -25.69
N ASP A 319 2.50 -5.51 -24.70
CA ASP A 319 3.64 -4.71 -24.22
C ASP A 319 4.56 -5.49 -23.26
N GLY A 320 4.12 -6.65 -22.77
CA GLY A 320 4.79 -7.48 -21.76
C GLY A 320 3.84 -7.93 -20.65
N LEU A 321 4.32 -8.87 -19.83
CA LEU A 321 3.57 -9.36 -18.67
C LEU A 321 3.59 -8.34 -17.52
N HIS A 322 2.50 -8.29 -16.75
CA HIS A 322 2.39 -7.42 -15.57
C HIS A 322 3.04 -8.09 -14.35
N ILE A 323 4.37 -8.16 -14.35
CA ILE A 323 5.15 -8.93 -13.36
C ILE A 323 4.79 -8.60 -11.91
N THR A 324 4.62 -7.31 -11.57
CA THR A 324 4.28 -6.90 -10.20
C THR A 324 2.84 -7.26 -9.82
N SER A 325 1.91 -7.26 -10.78
CA SER A 325 0.52 -7.71 -10.58
C SER A 325 0.39 -9.22 -10.35
N MET A 326 1.38 -10.03 -10.73
CA MET A 326 1.39 -11.47 -10.44
C MET A 326 1.34 -11.77 -8.93
N THR A 327 1.73 -10.81 -8.09
CA THR A 327 1.61 -10.89 -6.63
C THR A 327 0.15 -10.92 -6.17
N GLY A 328 -0.73 -10.22 -6.89
CA GLY A 328 -2.13 -10.02 -6.52
C GLY A 328 -2.89 -11.33 -6.34
N ALA A 329 -2.70 -12.29 -7.24
CA ALA A 329 -3.34 -13.60 -7.14
C ALA A 329 -3.03 -14.35 -5.82
N TRP A 330 -1.80 -14.21 -5.31
CA TRP A 330 -1.43 -14.82 -4.04
C TRP A 330 -2.00 -14.03 -2.86
N LEU A 331 -1.92 -12.69 -2.92
CA LEU A 331 -2.45 -11.82 -1.87
C LEU A 331 -3.96 -11.96 -1.72
N ASP A 332 -4.69 -12.06 -2.82
CA ASP A 332 -6.14 -12.28 -2.83
C ASP A 332 -6.54 -13.58 -2.14
N ILE A 333 -5.79 -14.66 -2.34
CA ILE A 333 -6.06 -15.93 -1.66
C ILE A 333 -5.69 -15.85 -0.18
N VAL A 334 -4.51 -15.30 0.14
CA VAL A 334 -3.97 -15.37 1.51
C VAL A 334 -4.54 -14.27 2.39
N GLN A 335 -4.48 -13.01 1.98
CA GLN A 335 -5.04 -11.88 2.72
C GLN A 335 -6.53 -11.70 2.47
N GLY A 336 -7.03 -12.00 1.27
CA GLY A 336 -8.46 -11.96 0.98
C GLY A 336 -9.16 -13.20 1.53
N PHE A 337 -9.17 -14.29 0.75
CA PHE A 337 -10.03 -15.46 1.01
C PHE A 337 -9.73 -16.15 2.32
N ALA A 338 -8.45 -16.30 2.70
CA ALA A 338 -8.06 -16.86 3.99
C ALA A 338 -8.10 -15.85 5.14
N GLY A 339 -8.33 -14.57 4.86
CA GLY A 339 -8.39 -13.50 5.86
C GLY A 339 -7.12 -13.39 6.69
N MET A 340 -5.93 -13.66 6.12
CA MET A 340 -4.68 -13.67 6.88
C MET A 340 -4.32 -12.27 7.39
N ARG A 341 -4.10 -12.14 8.70
CA ARG A 341 -3.65 -10.91 9.35
C ARG A 341 -2.57 -11.21 10.38
N ILE A 342 -1.77 -10.19 10.72
CA ILE A 342 -0.85 -10.23 11.86
C ILE A 342 -1.36 -9.27 12.93
N ARG A 343 -1.83 -9.82 14.05
CA ARG A 343 -2.35 -9.05 15.21
C ARG A 343 -1.57 -9.46 16.46
N ASP A 344 -1.05 -8.48 17.19
CA ASP A 344 -0.26 -8.70 18.41
C ASP A 344 0.89 -9.74 18.24
N GLY A 345 1.50 -9.75 17.05
CA GLY A 345 2.58 -10.67 16.69
C GLY A 345 2.15 -12.12 16.43
N ARG A 346 0.84 -12.38 16.26
CA ARG A 346 0.27 -13.70 15.94
C ARG A 346 -0.38 -13.71 14.57
N LEU A 347 -0.37 -14.88 13.93
CA LEU A 347 -1.14 -15.14 12.72
C LEU A 347 -2.62 -15.31 13.06
N HIS A 348 -3.46 -14.60 12.33
CA HIS A 348 -4.91 -14.73 12.33
C HIS A 348 -5.39 -15.14 10.94
N TYR A 349 -6.44 -15.97 10.88
CA TYR A 349 -7.15 -16.31 9.66
C TYR A 349 -8.67 -16.25 9.89
N ALA A 350 -9.42 -15.77 8.91
CA ALA A 350 -10.88 -15.86 8.85
C ALA A 350 -11.33 -16.31 7.45
N PRO A 351 -11.16 -17.61 7.12
CA PRO A 351 -11.30 -18.05 5.74
C PRO A 351 -12.76 -18.20 5.28
N PHE A 352 -13.00 -17.94 4.00
CA PHE A 352 -14.18 -18.41 3.29
C PHE A 352 -13.78 -19.26 2.07
N LEU A 353 -14.67 -20.16 1.64
CA LEU A 353 -14.49 -20.97 0.44
C LEU A 353 -15.29 -20.35 -0.72
N PRO A 354 -14.66 -19.91 -1.83
CA PRO A 354 -15.38 -19.50 -3.02
C PRO A 354 -16.41 -20.55 -3.45
N LYS A 355 -17.66 -20.14 -3.70
CA LYS A 355 -18.80 -21.05 -3.96
C LYS A 355 -18.57 -22.07 -5.09
N ASN A 356 -17.75 -21.72 -6.07
CA ASN A 356 -17.45 -22.56 -7.23
C ASN A 356 -16.15 -23.39 -7.07
N TRP A 357 -15.53 -23.38 -5.90
CA TRP A 357 -14.30 -24.13 -5.62
C TRP A 357 -14.61 -25.29 -4.68
N THR A 358 -13.92 -26.41 -4.89
CA THR A 358 -14.01 -27.55 -3.96
C THR A 358 -13.13 -27.35 -2.74
N ALA A 359 -11.93 -26.78 -2.96
CA ALA A 359 -10.95 -26.49 -1.93
C ALA A 359 -9.89 -25.54 -2.48
N TYR A 360 -9.16 -24.85 -1.61
CA TYR A 360 -7.86 -24.25 -1.93
C TYR A 360 -6.86 -24.53 -0.82
N GLN A 361 -5.58 -24.50 -1.18
CA GLN A 361 -4.50 -24.78 -0.26
C GLN A 361 -3.26 -23.97 -0.61
N PHE A 362 -2.60 -23.43 0.41
CA PHE A 362 -1.32 -22.76 0.27
C PHE A 362 -0.41 -23.08 1.46
N ASN A 363 0.88 -22.84 1.28
CA ASN A 363 1.85 -22.86 2.36
C ASN A 363 2.31 -21.43 2.63
N GLN A 364 2.55 -21.11 3.90
CA GLN A 364 3.03 -19.82 4.35
C GLN A 364 4.20 -19.98 5.32
N VAL A 365 5.22 -19.15 5.14
CA VAL A 365 6.36 -19.01 6.03
C VAL A 365 6.04 -17.93 7.07
N PHE A 366 6.21 -18.25 8.34
CA PHE A 366 6.04 -17.30 9.43
C PHE A 366 7.01 -17.60 10.58
N ARG A 367 7.93 -16.68 10.85
CA ARG A 367 8.88 -16.74 11.98
C ARG A 367 9.58 -18.10 12.12
N GLY A 368 10.14 -18.60 11.02
CA GLY A 368 10.88 -19.87 10.98
C GLY A 368 10.01 -21.13 10.92
N ARG A 369 8.70 -20.99 10.71
CA ARG A 369 7.75 -22.11 10.54
C ARG A 369 7.17 -22.11 9.13
N THR A 370 6.85 -23.30 8.62
CA THR A 370 6.03 -23.46 7.41
C THR A 370 4.70 -24.05 7.80
N ILE A 371 3.63 -23.31 7.52
CA ILE A 371 2.25 -23.68 7.83
C ILE A 371 1.54 -23.98 6.52
N GLN A 372 0.80 -25.08 6.47
CA GLN A 372 -0.14 -25.35 5.40
C GLN A 372 -1.53 -24.95 5.87
N VAL A 373 -2.20 -24.17 5.03
CA VAL A 373 -3.60 -23.76 5.21
C VAL A 373 -4.39 -24.39 4.08
N ARG A 374 -5.37 -25.22 4.42
CA ARG A 374 -6.32 -25.81 3.48
C ARG A 374 -7.73 -25.41 3.89
N VAL A 375 -8.52 -24.98 2.92
CA VAL A 375 -9.92 -24.60 3.12
C VAL A 375 -10.76 -25.39 2.15
N ASP A 376 -11.75 -26.13 2.67
CA ASP A 376 -12.72 -26.91 1.90
C ASP A 376 -14.10 -26.84 2.55
N ALA A 377 -15.06 -27.61 2.04
CA ALA A 377 -16.45 -27.57 2.50
C ALA A 377 -16.63 -27.99 3.98
N ASP A 378 -15.66 -28.72 4.55
CA ASP A 378 -15.68 -29.14 5.96
C ASP A 378 -15.05 -28.08 6.90
N GLY A 379 -14.44 -27.03 6.34
CA GLY A 379 -13.86 -25.91 7.08
C GLY A 379 -12.38 -25.68 6.77
N THR A 380 -11.68 -25.07 7.74
CA THR A 380 -10.25 -24.76 7.63
C THR A 380 -9.41 -25.79 8.38
N HIS A 381 -8.41 -26.34 7.70
CA HIS A 381 -7.44 -27.28 8.23
C HIS A 381 -6.05 -26.63 8.23
N LEU A 382 -5.47 -26.50 9.42
CA LEU A 382 -4.14 -25.94 9.63
C LEU A 382 -3.17 -27.06 10.00
N GLN A 383 -2.03 -27.11 9.30
CA GLN A 383 -0.96 -28.08 9.61
C GLN A 383 0.39 -27.36 9.73
N LEU A 384 1.12 -27.64 10.81
CA LEU A 384 2.52 -27.26 10.91
C LEU A 384 3.36 -28.27 10.12
N LEU A 385 3.97 -27.83 9.02
CA LEU A 385 4.83 -28.69 8.20
C LEU A 385 6.27 -28.72 8.74
N SER A 386 6.74 -27.61 9.30
CA SER A 386 8.06 -27.49 9.93
C SER A 386 8.12 -26.32 10.91
N GLY A 387 9.06 -26.40 11.86
CA GLY A 387 9.32 -25.38 12.86
C GLY A 387 8.77 -25.74 14.25
N GLU A 388 9.00 -24.86 15.21
CA GLU A 388 8.51 -25.02 16.58
C GLU A 388 6.99 -24.76 16.67
N PRO A 389 6.30 -25.34 17.69
CA PRO A 389 4.88 -25.11 17.91
C PRO A 389 4.47 -23.63 17.81
N LEU A 390 3.31 -23.39 17.24
CA LEU A 390 2.79 -22.05 16.97
C LEU A 390 1.33 -21.94 17.38
N LYS A 391 0.99 -20.81 18.01
CA LYS A 391 -0.41 -20.44 18.27
C LYS A 391 -0.91 -19.55 17.14
N VAL A 392 -2.03 -19.93 16.56
CA VAL A 392 -2.70 -19.25 15.45
C VAL A 392 -4.15 -18.99 15.83
N GLU A 393 -4.67 -17.83 15.49
CA GLU A 393 -6.09 -17.50 15.68
C GLU A 393 -6.87 -17.84 14.41
N LEU A 394 -7.88 -18.69 14.53
CA LEU A 394 -8.78 -19.10 13.45
C LEU A 394 -10.19 -18.64 13.81
N GLY A 395 -10.67 -17.59 13.15
CA GLY A 395 -11.84 -16.84 13.60
C GLY A 395 -11.58 -16.28 15.01
N ASP A 396 -12.41 -16.69 15.99
CA ASP A 396 -12.28 -16.31 17.39
C ASP A 396 -11.57 -17.39 18.25
N GLN A 397 -11.03 -18.44 17.63
CA GLN A 397 -10.45 -19.59 18.33
C GLN A 397 -8.92 -19.62 18.25
N LEU A 398 -8.26 -19.73 19.40
CA LEU A 398 -6.82 -19.93 19.48
C LEU A 398 -6.46 -21.42 19.31
N THR A 399 -5.78 -21.75 18.22
CA THR A 399 -5.35 -23.10 17.86
C THR A 399 -3.84 -23.24 18.03
N GLU A 400 -3.38 -24.30 18.70
CA GLU A 400 -1.95 -24.64 18.80
C GLU A 400 -1.60 -25.69 17.73
N LEU A 401 -0.71 -25.33 16.81
CA LEU A 401 -0.15 -26.23 15.80
C LEU A 401 1.13 -26.87 16.36
N LYS A 402 1.26 -28.20 16.22
CA LYS A 402 2.37 -29.01 16.76
C LYS A 402 3.03 -29.86 15.69
#